data_AF-A0A541BXY4-F1
#
_entry.id   AF-A0A541BXY4-F1
#
_cell.length_a   1.000
_cell.length_b   1.000
_cell.length_c   1.000
_cell.angle_alpha   90.00
_cell.angle_beta   90.00
_cell.angle_gamma   90.00
#
_symmetry.space_group_name_H-M   'P 1'
#
loop_
_entity.id
_entity.type
_entity.pdbx_description
1 polymer ?
#
loop_
_entity_poly.entity_id
_entity_poly.type
_entity_poly.pdbx_seq_one_letter_code
_entity_poly.pdbx_strand_id
1 'polypeptide(L)' 'MTGPGQLAFAFPPAVSYAEADFVPAAASAEARAWLARWPGWPSGRLALWGPEGAGKSHLAAIWAARTQAAVLPA' A
#
# COMPACT_ATOMS: atom_id res chain seq x y z
N MET A 1 14.17 40.73 -14.92
CA MET A 1 14.31 39.58 -14.01
C MET A 1 13.52 38.43 -14.61
N THR A 2 14.17 37.53 -15.32
CA THR A 2 13.51 36.36 -15.93
C THR A 2 14.23 35.13 -15.42
N GLY A 3 13.74 34.58 -14.31
CA GLY A 3 14.21 33.31 -13.78
C GLY A 3 13.69 32.15 -14.65
N PRO A 4 14.34 30.98 -14.62
CA PRO A 4 13.91 29.83 -15.40
C PRO A 4 12.45 29.47 -15.06
N GLY A 5 11.62 29.35 -16.09
CA GLY A 5 10.21 28.97 -15.95
C GLY A 5 10.05 27.50 -15.55
N GLN A 6 9.04 27.20 -14.73
CA GLN A 6 8.70 25.83 -14.36
C GLN A 6 8.20 25.07 -15.59
N LEU A 7 8.76 23.88 -15.83
CA LEU A 7 8.31 22.97 -16.89
C LEU A 7 7.29 21.97 -16.30
N ALA A 8 6.11 21.91 -16.91
CA ALA A 8 5.12 20.89 -16.59
C ALA A 8 5.39 19.63 -17.42
N PHE A 9 5.65 18.52 -16.73
CA PHE A 9 5.77 17.22 -17.37
C PHE A 9 4.44 16.46 -17.28
N ALA A 10 4.01 15.89 -18.40
CA ALA A 10 2.85 15.01 -18.43
C ALA A 10 3.25 13.63 -17.90
N PHE A 11 3.26 13.49 -16.56
CA PHE A 11 3.39 12.19 -15.90
C PHE A 11 1.99 11.67 -15.58
N PRO A 12 1.41 10.76 -16.40
CA PRO A 12 0.15 10.14 -16.03
C PRO A 12 0.35 9.36 -14.72
N PRO A 13 -0.52 9.54 -13.71
CA PRO A 13 -0.40 8.79 -12.47
C PRO A 13 -0.76 7.33 -12.73
N ALA A 14 0.26 6.47 -12.85
CA ALA A 14 0.09 5.04 -12.73
C ALA A 14 0.17 4.68 -11.25
N VAL A 15 -0.93 4.22 -10.66
CA VAL A 15 -0.89 3.68 -9.29
C VAL A 15 -0.21 2.33 -9.35
N SER A 16 0.93 2.21 -8.67
CA SER A 16 1.58 0.92 -8.45
C SER A 16 1.22 0.39 -7.06
N TYR A 17 0.93 -0.90 -7.01
CA TYR A 17 0.75 -1.65 -5.77
C TYR A 17 1.91 -2.60 -5.48
N ALA A 18 3.04 -2.44 -6.19
CA ALA A 18 4.24 -3.21 -5.91
C ALA A 18 4.78 -2.85 -4.52
N GLU A 19 5.37 -3.83 -3.85
CA GLU A 19 5.96 -3.63 -2.52
C GLU A 19 7.09 -2.58 -2.53
N ALA A 20 7.90 -2.57 -3.60
CA ALA A 20 8.99 -1.61 -3.77
C ALA A 20 8.51 -0.15 -3.83
N ASP A 21 7.25 0.08 -4.21
CA ASP A 21 6.65 1.41 -4.33
C ASP A 21 5.91 1.84 -3.06
N PHE A 22 5.86 0.98 -2.03
CA PHE A 22 5.27 1.34 -0.75
C PHE A 22 6.27 2.08 0.13
N VAL A 23 5.96 3.33 0.49
CA VAL A 23 6.78 4.12 1.41
C VAL A 23 6.39 3.81 2.86
N PRO A 24 7.26 3.15 3.66
CA PRO A 24 6.95 2.84 5.05
C PRO A 24 6.87 4.12 5.89
N ALA A 25 5.84 4.21 6.73
CA ALA A 25 5.65 5.32 7.66
C ALA A 25 5.36 4.80 9.07
N ALA A 26 5.49 5.67 10.07
CA ALA A 26 5.08 5.35 11.44
C ALA A 26 3.59 4.96 11.49
N ALA A 27 2.74 5.69 10.74
CA ALA A 27 1.31 5.43 10.67
C ALA A 27 0.94 4.04 10.10
N SER A 28 1.81 3.43 9.28
CA SER A 28 1.59 2.09 8.72
C SER A 28 2.36 0.99 9.44
N ALA A 29 3.10 1.30 10.51
CA ALA A 29 3.96 0.34 11.20
C ALA A 29 3.17 -0.83 11.80
N GLU A 30 2.07 -0.54 12.49
CA GLU A 30 1.24 -1.58 13.12
C GLU A 30 0.60 -2.49 12.06
N ALA A 31 0.02 -1.92 11.00
CA ALA A 31 -0.58 -2.68 9.91
C ALA A 31 0.45 -3.62 9.23
N ARG A 32 1.67 -3.12 8.98
CA ARG A 32 2.76 -3.94 8.43
C ARG A 32 3.18 -5.06 9.38
N ALA A 33 3.25 -4.78 10.68
CA ALA A 33 3.58 -5.80 11.68
C ALA A 33 2.53 -6.91 11.73
N TRP A 34 1.25 -6.58 11.62
CA TRP A 34 0.18 -7.58 11.54
C TRP A 34 0.23 -8.39 10.26
N LEU A 35 0.48 -7.77 9.10
CA LEU A 35 0.60 -8.50 7.83
C LEU A 35 1.78 -9.49 7.84
N ALA A 36 2.89 -9.14 8.49
CA ALA A 36 4.04 -10.03 8.65
C ALA A 36 3.76 -11.24 9.55
N ARG A 37 2.68 -11.24 10.35
CA ARG A 37 2.30 -12.37 11.22
C ARG A 37 1.58 -13.49 10.48
N TRP A 38 1.20 -13.31 9.22
CA TRP A 38 0.61 -14.39 8.43
C TRP A 38 1.54 -15.63 8.42
N PRO A 39 1.04 -16.87 8.62
CA PRO A 39 -0.37 -17.28 8.76
C PRO A 39 -0.92 -17.32 10.21
N GLY A 40 -0.18 -16.82 11.20
CA GLY A 40 -0.53 -16.85 12.62
C GLY A 40 -1.58 -15.83 13.09
N TRP A 41 -2.50 -15.42 12.22
CA TRP A 41 -3.57 -14.48 12.61
C TRP A 41 -4.61 -15.14 13.52
N PRO A 42 -5.17 -14.41 14.50
CA PRO A 42 -6.31 -14.89 15.28
C PRO A 42 -7.47 -15.30 14.35
N SER A 43 -7.95 -16.53 14.51
CA SER A 43 -9.00 -17.11 13.66
C SER A 43 -8.70 -17.10 12.15
N GLY A 44 -7.42 -16.95 11.76
CA GLY A 44 -6.97 -16.93 10.36
C GLY A 44 -7.42 -15.70 9.57
N ARG A 45 -7.77 -14.59 10.24
CA ARG A 45 -8.35 -13.39 9.58
C ARG A 45 -7.71 -12.11 10.12
N LEU A 46 -7.61 -11.10 9.26
CA LEU A 46 -7.14 -9.76 9.59
C LEU A 46 -8.02 -8.71 8.89
N ALA A 47 -8.40 -7.66 9.61
CA ALA A 47 -9.08 -6.50 9.04
C ALA A 47 -8.16 -5.28 9.09
N LEU A 48 -8.01 -4.58 7.96
CA LEU A 48 -7.29 -3.30 7.87
C LEU A 48 -8.32 -2.16 7.78
N TRP A 49 -8.24 -1.19 8.69
CA TRP A 49 -9.10 -0.01 8.69
C TRP A 49 -8.28 1.28 8.82
N GLY A 50 -8.89 2.40 8.46
CA GLY A 50 -8.24 3.71 8.46
C GLY A 50 -8.83 4.65 7.40
N PRO A 51 -8.44 5.94 7.41
CA PRO A 51 -8.98 6.95 6.51
C PRO A 51 -8.69 6.63 5.03
N GLU A 52 -9.41 7.30 4.13
CA GLU A 52 -9.10 7.27 2.70
C GLU A 52 -7.64 7.68 2.45
N GLY A 53 -6.98 7.05 1.48
CA GLY A 53 -5.56 7.32 1.19
C GLY A 53 -4.55 6.75 2.19
N ALA A 54 -4.97 6.07 3.26
CA ALA A 54 -4.05 5.48 4.27
C ALA A 54 -3.22 4.26 3.79
N GLY A 55 -3.30 3.89 2.51
CA GLY A 55 -2.52 2.76 1.96
C GLY A 55 -3.09 1.36 2.22
N LYS A 56 -4.33 1.23 2.68
CA LYS A 56 -4.99 -0.07 2.99
C LYS A 56 -4.96 -1.04 1.80
N SER A 57 -5.35 -0.58 0.61
CA SER A 57 -5.38 -1.39 -0.61
C SER A 57 -3.98 -1.82 -1.05
N HIS A 58 -2.98 -0.94 -0.89
CA HIS A 58 -1.58 -1.25 -1.20
C HIS A 58 -1.02 -2.32 -0.27
N LEU A 59 -1.24 -2.17 1.04
CA LEU A 59 -0.84 -3.15 2.04
C LEU A 59 -1.50 -4.52 1.81
N ALA A 60 -2.79 -4.54 1.46
CA ALA A 60 -3.49 -5.77 1.11
C ALA A 60 -2.92 -6.43 -0.16
N ALA A 61 -2.60 -5.64 -1.19
CA ALA A 61 -1.99 -6.11 -2.43
C ALA A 61 -0.59 -6.71 -2.20
N ILE A 62 0.23 -6.08 -1.36
CA ILE A 62 1.55 -6.60 -0.96
C ILE A 62 1.41 -7.97 -0.29
N TRP A 63 0.50 -8.07 0.68
CA TRP A 63 0.25 -9.35 1.34
C TRP A 63 -0.21 -10.42 0.34
N ALA A 64 -1.18 -10.09 -0.51
CA ALA A 64 -1.68 -11.04 -1.51
C ALA A 64 -0.59 -11.51 -2.48
N ALA A 65 0.29 -10.60 -2.92
CA ALA A 65 1.43 -10.95 -3.76
C ALA A 65 2.42 -11.89 -3.04
N ARG A 66 2.74 -11.61 -1.76
CA ARG A 66 3.65 -12.44 -0.96
C ARG A 66 3.11 -13.84 -0.66
N THR A 67 1.79 -13.96 -0.46
CA THR A 67 1.15 -15.22 -0.05
C THR A 67 0.43 -15.94 -1.18
N GLN A 68 0.46 -15.37 -2.39
CA GLN A 68 -0.34 -15.81 -3.54
C GLN A 68 -1.84 -15.92 -3.22
N ALA A 69 -2.36 -14.99 -2.41
CA ALA A 69 -3.78 -14.99 -2.05
C ALA A 69 -4.65 -14.58 -3.26
N ALA A 70 -5.82 -15.19 -3.37
CA ALA A 70 -6.83 -14.76 -4.33
C ALA A 70 -7.40 -13.38 -3.91
N VAL A 71 -7.47 -12.45 -4.86
CA VAL A 71 -8.12 -11.15 -4.68
C VAL A 71 -9.55 -11.27 -5.18
N LEU A 72 -10.52 -10.99 -4.32
CA LEU A 72 -11.94 -11.03 -4.65
C LEU A 72 -12.42 -9.63 -5.07
N PRO A 73 -13.40 -9.53 -5.99
CA PRO A 73 -14.06 -8.26 -6.28
C PRO A 73 -14.77 -7.71 -5.04
N ALA A 74 -14.85 -6.38 -4.96
CA ALA A 74 -15.56 -5.67 -3.91
C ALA A 74 -17.09 -5.82 -4.04
#